data_AF-A0A2H9SNC4-F1
#
_entry.id   AF-A0A2H9SNC4-F1
#
_cell.length_a   1.000
_cell.length_b   1.000
_cell.length_c   1.000
_cell.angle_alpha   90.00
_cell.angle_beta   90.00
_cell.angle_gamma   90.00
#
_symmetry.space_group_name_H-M   'P 1'
#
loop_
_entity.id
_entity.type
_entity.pdbx_description
1 polymer ?
#
loop_
_entity_poly.entity_id
_entity_poly.type
_entity_poly.pdbx_seq_one_letter_code
_entity_poly.pdbx_strand_id
1 'polypeptide(L)' 'MKDKPVQIDLPKMSSSSDLLKAMECVTFAVGSGLISPLEGESIARIVDTHIKALELNEIEKRLSTLEKQNLRSHLFKNA' A
#
# COMPACT_ATOMS: atom_id res chain seq x y z
N MET A 1 30.84 3.13 -0.34
CA MET A 1 30.04 2.86 0.86
C MET A 1 28.79 2.12 0.40
N LYS A 2 28.53 0.91 0.90
CA LYS A 2 27.33 0.13 0.52
C LYS A 2 26.16 0.62 1.37
N ASP A 3 24.95 0.70 0.81
CA ASP A 3 23.76 1.08 1.58
C ASP A 3 23.66 0.21 2.83
N LYS A 4 23.60 0.87 3.99
CA LYS A 4 23.41 0.18 5.26
C LYS A 4 21.93 -0.17 5.38
N PRO A 5 21.59 -1.34 5.95
CA PRO A 5 20.20 -1.66 6.25
C PRO A 5 19.61 -0.60 7.18
N VAL A 6 18.41 -0.13 6.84
CA VAL A 6 17.62 0.75 7.70
C VAL A 6 16.69 -0.11 8.54
N GLN A 7 16.75 0.02 9.87
CA GLN A 7 15.83 -0.64 10.77
C GLN A 7 14.71 0.33 11.16
N ILE A 8 13.49 0.00 10.77
CA ILE A 8 12.27 0.74 11.14
C ILE A 8 11.12 -0.26 11.27
N ASP A 9 10.39 -0.16 12.37
CA ASP A 9 9.23 -1.02 12.65
C ASP A 9 7.97 -0.42 12.02
N LEU A 10 7.79 -0.65 10.73
CA LEU A 10 6.59 -0.21 10.02
C LEU A 10 5.37 -1.04 10.44
N PRO A 11 4.20 -0.40 10.61
CA PRO A 11 2.97 -1.13 10.88
C PRO A 11 2.58 -1.98 9.68
N LYS A 12 1.81 -3.05 9.94
CA LYS A 12 1.16 -3.80 8.87
C LYS A 12 0.21 -2.89 8.11
N MET A 13 0.39 -2.82 6.79
CA MET A 13 -0.50 -2.09 5.89
C MET A 13 -1.47 -3.08 5.25
N SER A 14 -2.77 -2.87 5.42
CA SER A 14 -3.80 -3.69 4.78
C SER A 14 -4.92 -2.86 4.16
N SER A 15 -4.83 -1.54 4.29
CA SER A 15 -5.79 -0.58 3.74
C SER A 15 -5.11 0.78 3.54
N SER A 16 -5.72 1.65 2.74
CA SER A 16 -5.26 3.04 2.57
C SER A 16 -5.23 3.82 3.89
N SER A 17 -6.09 3.47 4.86
CA SER A 17 -6.09 4.09 6.19
C SER A 17 -4.83 3.78 7.01
N ASP A 18 -4.14 2.68 6.73
CA ASP A 18 -2.90 2.32 7.41
C ASP A 18 -1.69 3.11 6.90
N LEU A 19 -1.80 3.75 5.73
CA LEU A 19 -0.77 4.61 5.17
C LEU A 19 -0.40 5.74 6.15
N LEU A 20 -1.39 6.37 6.76
CA LEU A 20 -1.15 7.46 7.71
C LEU A 20 -0.32 7.00 8.92
N LYS A 21 -0.60 5.80 9.45
CA LYS A 21 0.16 5.22 10.57
C LYS A 21 1.60 4.90 10.16
N ALA A 22 1.79 4.36 8.94
CA ALA A 22 3.12 4.09 8.41
C ALA A 22 3.92 5.38 8.23
N MET A 23 3.29 6.42 7.68
CA MET A 23 3.93 7.72 7.50
C MET A 23 4.23 8.43 8.82
N GLU A 24 3.37 8.30 9.84
CA GLU A 24 3.64 8.79 11.20
C GLU A 24 4.88 8.12 11.81
N CYS A 25 5.03 6.80 11.64
CA CYS A 25 6.23 6.07 12.07
C CYS A 25 7.49 6.62 11.36
N VAL A 26 7.43 6.84 10.05
CA VAL A 26 8.55 7.38 9.26
C VAL A 26 8.90 8.81 9.70
N THR A 27 7.92 9.70 9.83
CA THR A 27 8.18 11.09 10.21
C THR A 27 8.71 11.19 11.64
N PHE A 28 8.21 10.36 12.56
CA PHE A 28 8.75 10.25 13.90
C PHE A 28 10.21 9.78 13.89
N ALA A 29 10.54 8.73 13.14
CA ALA A 29 11.89 8.19 13.07
C ALA A 29 12.89 9.23 12.51
N VAL A 30 12.49 10.02 11.52
CA VAL A 30 13.30 11.13 10.99
C VAL A 30 13.43 12.25 12.03
N GLY A 31 12.30 12.69 12.61
CA GLY A 31 12.28 13.81 13.56
C GLY A 31 13.02 13.53 14.88
N SER A 32 13.10 12.26 15.28
CA SER A 32 13.87 11.79 16.44
C SER A 32 15.34 11.48 16.14
N GLY A 33 15.75 11.49 14.87
CA GLY A 33 17.12 11.19 14.45
C GLY A 33 17.48 9.70 14.46
N LEU A 34 16.50 8.79 14.54
CA LEU A 34 16.70 7.33 14.43
C LEU A 34 17.17 6.94 13.03
N ILE A 35 16.67 7.66 12.02
CA ILE A 35 17.08 7.53 10.62
C ILE A 35 17.35 8.91 10.03
N SER A 36 18.16 8.97 8.98
CA SER A 36 18.41 10.19 8.23
C SER A 36 17.19 10.61 7.39
N PRO A 37 17.07 11.89 7.01
CA PRO A 37 16.03 12.34 6.09
C PRO A 37 16.02 11.57 4.76
N LEU A 38 17.19 11.21 4.23
CA LEU A 38 17.32 10.47 2.96
C LEU A 38 16.83 9.02 3.07
N GLU A 39 17.09 8.37 4.21
CA GLU A 39 16.54 7.04 4.50
C GLU A 39 15.02 7.12 4.67
N GLY A 40 14.52 8.13 5.39
CA GLY A 40 13.08 8.35 5.55
C GLY A 40 12.36 8.59 4.22
N GLU A 41 12.93 9.40 3.33
CA GLU A 41 12.40 9.62 1.98
C GLU A 41 12.34 8.32 1.16
N SER A 42 13.37 7.48 1.28
CA SER A 42 13.43 6.18 0.61
C SER A 42 12.36 5.22 1.13
N ILE A 43 12.16 5.18 2.44
CA ILE A 43 11.10 4.37 3.07
C ILE A 43 9.71 4.88 2.67
N ALA A 44 9.49 6.20 2.67
CA ALA A 44 8.22 6.80 2.27
C ALA A 44 7.83 6.40 0.84
N ARG A 45 8.79 6.36 -0.10
CA ARG A 45 8.56 5.87 -1.47
C ARG A 45 8.16 4.40 -1.53
N ILE A 46 8.78 3.55 -0.71
CA ILE A 46 8.45 2.12 -0.63
C ILE A 46 7.02 1.94 -0.10
N VAL A 47 6.66 2.69 0.95
CA VAL A 47 5.32 2.70 1.55
C VAL A 47 4.26 3.16 0.54
N ASP A 48 4.52 4.25 -0.18
CA ASP A 48 3.63 4.78 -1.23
C ASP A 48 3.44 3.79 -2.40
N THR A 49 4.52 3.12 -2.81
CA THR A 49 4.43 2.10 -3.86
C THR A 49 3.60 0.90 -3.40
N HIS A 50 3.79 0.46 -2.15
CA HIS A 50 3.05 -0.65 -1.58
C HIS A 50 1.55 -0.38 -1.51
N ILE A 51 1.13 0.81 -1.05
CA ILE A 51 -0.29 1.12 -0.92
C ILE A 51 -0.98 1.24 -2.28
N LYS A 52 -0.32 1.82 -3.28
CA LYS A 52 -0.82 1.86 -4.66
C LYS A 52 -1.04 0.47 -5.23
N ALA A 53 -0.12 -0.46 -4.97
CA ALA A 53 -0.26 -1.85 -5.41
C ALA A 53 -1.44 -2.55 -4.71
N LEU A 54 -1.65 -2.28 -3.43
CA LEU A 54 -2.79 -2.80 -2.67
C LEU A 54 -4.12 -2.28 -3.22
N GLU A 55 -4.23 -0.96 -3.42
CA GLU A 55 -5.42 -0.33 -3.98
C GLU A 55 -5.74 -0.84 -5.38
N LEU A 56 -4.73 -1.00 -6.24
CA LEU A 56 -4.90 -1.57 -7.57
C LEU A 56 -5.44 -3.00 -7.50
N ASN A 57 -4.88 -3.83 -6.62
CA ASN A 57 -5.34 -5.20 -6.42
C ASN A 57 -6.80 -5.27 -5.94
N GLU A 58 -7.22 -4.36 -5.05
CA GLU A 58 -8.61 -4.27 -4.60
C GLU A 58 -9.57 -3.86 -5.72
N ILE A 59 -9.15 -2.91 -6.56
CA ILE A 59 -9.93 -2.48 -7.73
C ILE A 59 -10.08 -3.64 -8.71
N GLU A 60 -9.00 -4.35 -9.04
CA GLU A 60 -9.02 -5.53 -9.92
C GLU A 60 -9.95 -6.63 -9.40
N LYS A 61 -9.91 -6.92 -8.10
CA LYS A 61 -10.81 -7.90 -7.45
C LYS A 61 -12.28 -7.52 -7.59
N ARG A 62 -12.59 -6.24 -7.35
CA ARG A 62 -13.97 -5.72 -7.45
C ARG A 62 -14.44 -5.73 -8.90
N LEU A 63 -13.59 -5.33 -9.85
CA LEU A 63 -13.89 -5.36 -11.27
C LEU A 63 -14.20 -6.78 -11.74
N SER A 64 -13.32 -7.75 -11.43
CA SER A 64 -13.53 -9.16 -11.78
C SER A 64 -14.83 -9.72 -11.20
N THR A 65 -15.21 -9.31 -9.99
CA THR A 65 -16.47 -9.71 -9.36
C THR A 65 -17.67 -9.16 -10.13
N LEU A 66 -17.63 -7.88 -10.50
CA LEU A 66 -18.69 -7.22 -11.28
C LEU A 66 -18.82 -7.83 -12.68
N GLU A 67 -17.71 -8.11 -13.36
CA GLU A 67 -17.70 -8.76 -14.68
C GLU A 67 -18.34 -10.15 -14.63
N LYS A 68 -18.01 -10.96 -13.61
CA LYS A 68 -18.64 -12.28 -13.40
C LYS A 68 -20.14 -12.17 -13.12
N GLN A 69 -20.56 -11.20 -12.32
CA GLN A 69 -21.98 -10.95 -12.03
C GLN A 69 -22.74 -10.52 -13.28
N ASN A 70 -22.14 -9.64 -14.09
CA ASN A 70 -22.72 -9.16 -15.34
C ASN A 70 -22.90 -10.32 -16.34
N LEU A 71 -21.86 -11.14 -16.56
CA LEU A 71 -21.93 -12.33 -17.39
C LEU A 71 -23.02 -13.29 -16.93
N ARG A 72 -23.08 -13.56 -15.62
CA ARG A 72 -24.12 -14.41 -15.03
C ARG A 72 -25.52 -13.85 -15.28
N SER A 73 -25.72 -12.53 -15.14
CA SER A 73 -27.01 -11.89 -15.38
C SER A 73 -27.48 -11.98 -16.84
N HIS A 74 -26.56 -11.93 -17.82
CA HIS A 74 -26.90 -12.06 -19.24
C HIS A 74 -27.28 -13.49 -19.62
N LEU A 75 -26.64 -14.50 -19.01
CA LEU A 75 -27.00 -15.90 -19.21
C LEU A 75 -28.44 -16.20 -18.75
N PHE A 76 -28.89 -15.60 -17.65
CA PHE A 76 -30.27 -15.78 -17.15
C PHE A 76 -31.33 -14.96 -17.89
N LYS A 77 -30.95 -13.91 -18.64
CA LYS A 77 -31.89 -13.10 -19.43
C LYS A 77 -32.14 -13.66 -20.84
N ASN A 78 -31.24 -14.51 -21.33
CA ASN A 78 -31.31 -15.11 -22.67
C ASN A 78 -31.72 -16.61 -22.64
N ALA A 79 -32.19 -17.09 -21.50
CA ALA A 79 -32.72 -18.45 -21.28
C ALA A 79 -34.22 -18.37 -21.01
#